data_AF-A0A3S7GT34-F1
#
_entry.id   AF-A0A3S7GT34-F1
#
_cell.length_a   1.000
_cell.length_b   1.000
_cell.length_c   1.000
_cell.angle_alpha   90.00
_cell.angle_beta   90.00
_cell.angle_gamma   90.00
#
_symmetry.space_group_name_H-M   'P 1'
#
loop_
_entity.id
_entity.type
_entity.pdbx_description
1 polymer ?
#
loop_
_entity_poly.entity_id
_entity_poly.type
_entity_poly.pdbx_seq_one_letter_code
_entity_poly.pdbx_strand_id
1 'polypeptide(L)'
;MSFLKKHAEIIYSYLIGIVSLFTGLIILINLPLIHKLKDKDKIDLKIHNIWDFLNAFFSEIIRVMSRFIGNFPVVSAVIIILFGILVILIGYTLFRTTKYDYDISIFFLVIGILYFLITITLMTQVYGFWAIIFIIPFVIHTGYIVYKDELYQENRKVHYLWIIISYGISYLITQLSLYGKIDANEIEPIDILSVNTFFIIMWLLAQAAIWNFLFLRRALPLTKEELGEEEPELSRTQKGNVSTQSKVHFKQLQDKTSEYARKTRRSVDLDKIRSKRDKFKSKFKNIVDIEEDDIPKWMRPPKWIKPAYVEIFCGFILFLFTFIEFNNRNALFVSGEWELSQTQYVIEWITLLILLFIIIIYIATTFTHFLRGKFYYLQLFMISILFFKLLTEFINIMIHGLLLSIFITPTLIIMLIPVIIAFSLQLKEKP
;
A
#
# COMPACT_ATOMS: atom_id res chain seq x y z
N MET A 1 -2.57 -25.11 11.84
CA MET A 1 -2.53 -23.63 11.63
C MET A 1 -1.07 -23.23 11.47
N SER A 2 -0.66 -22.55 10.39
CA SER A 2 0.75 -22.24 10.09
C SER A 2 1.41 -21.42 11.20
N PHE A 3 2.67 -21.74 11.55
CA PHE A 3 3.51 -21.04 12.55
C PHE A 3 3.50 -19.51 12.37
N LEU A 4 3.45 -19.05 11.11
CA LEU A 4 3.36 -17.63 10.73
C LEU A 4 2.10 -16.93 11.25
N LYS A 5 0.96 -17.63 11.35
CA LYS A 5 -0.29 -17.05 11.88
C LYS A 5 -0.29 -16.97 13.40
N LYS A 6 0.49 -17.82 14.08
CA LYS A 6 0.51 -17.92 15.55
C LYS A 6 1.50 -16.93 16.18
N HIS A 7 2.51 -16.49 15.45
CA HIS A 7 3.57 -15.58 15.94
C HIS A 7 3.73 -14.33 15.06
N ALA A 8 2.68 -13.95 14.31
CA ALA A 8 2.71 -12.80 13.42
C ALA A 8 3.13 -11.51 14.15
N GLU A 9 2.67 -11.34 15.40
CA GLU A 9 2.99 -10.19 16.24
C GLU A 9 4.49 -10.01 16.50
N ILE A 10 5.16 -11.13 16.80
CA ILE A 10 6.60 -11.20 17.07
C ILE A 10 7.38 -10.94 15.79
N ILE A 11 6.96 -11.57 14.69
CA ILE A 11 7.60 -11.41 13.37
C ILE A 11 7.53 -9.96 12.91
N TYR A 12 6.37 -9.32 13.01
CA TYR A 12 6.20 -7.93 12.63
C TYR A 12 6.96 -6.97 13.56
N SER A 13 7.02 -7.27 14.87
CA SER A 13 7.85 -6.51 15.81
C SER A 13 9.33 -6.58 15.44
N TYR A 14 9.85 -7.77 15.17
CA TYR A 14 11.24 -7.94 14.72
C TYR A 14 11.51 -7.28 13.37
N LEU A 15 10.56 -7.35 12.42
CA LEU A 15 10.70 -6.70 11.12
C LEU A 15 10.80 -5.18 11.27
N ILE A 16 9.93 -4.56 12.07
CA ILE A 16 9.99 -3.12 12.36
C ILE A 16 11.32 -2.75 13.03
N GLY A 17 11.76 -3.56 13.99
CA GLY A 17 13.02 -3.35 14.70
C GLY A 17 14.25 -3.45 13.81
N ILE A 18 14.35 -4.51 12.99
CA ILE A 18 15.46 -4.74 12.05
C ILE A 18 15.54 -3.63 11.01
N VAL A 19 14.41 -3.25 10.42
CA VAL A 19 14.39 -2.16 9.42
C VAL A 19 14.85 -0.86 10.06
N SER A 20 14.37 -0.54 11.27
CA SER A 20 14.79 0.66 12.00
C SER A 20 16.29 0.64 12.31
N LEU A 21 16.84 -0.48 12.78
CA LEU A 21 18.28 -0.64 13.01
C LEU A 21 19.09 -0.42 11.73
N PHE A 22 18.64 -1.01 10.62
CA PHE A 22 19.32 -0.89 9.34
C PHE A 22 19.29 0.55 8.82
N THR A 23 18.15 1.24 8.93
CA THR A 23 18.03 2.67 8.61
C THR A 23 18.96 3.52 9.46
N GLY A 24 19.03 3.28 10.77
CA GLY A 24 19.94 3.98 11.67
C GLY A 24 21.42 3.76 11.33
N LEU A 25 21.81 2.54 10.99
CA LEU A 25 23.17 2.21 10.53
C LEU A 25 23.51 2.89 9.21
N ILE A 26 22.59 2.91 8.25
CA ILE A 26 22.77 3.60 6.96
C ILE A 26 23.06 5.09 7.19
N ILE A 27 22.33 5.75 8.10
CA ILE A 27 22.54 7.16 8.41
C ILE A 27 23.94 7.40 8.99
N LEU A 28 24.40 6.54 9.91
CA LEU A 28 25.73 6.66 10.51
C LEU A 28 26.86 6.45 9.50
N ILE A 29 26.74 5.43 8.64
CA ILE A 29 27.76 5.12 7.63
C ILE A 29 27.89 6.26 6.61
N ASN A 30 26.78 6.95 6.30
CA ASN A 30 26.74 8.00 5.29
C ASN A 30 26.76 9.43 5.86
N LEU A 31 27.15 9.60 7.13
CA LEU A 31 27.31 10.90 7.81
C LEU A 31 28.08 11.97 7.01
N PRO A 32 29.19 11.64 6.31
CA PRO A 32 29.92 12.61 5.50
C PRO A 32 29.13 13.08 4.27
N LEU A 33 28.30 12.20 3.70
CA LEU A 33 27.44 12.49 2.56
C LEU A 33 26.28 13.39 2.96
N ILE A 34 25.69 13.14 4.14
CA ILE A 34 24.60 13.95 4.71
C ILE A 34 25.01 15.40 4.94
N HIS A 35 26.22 15.62 5.45
CA HIS A 35 26.74 16.97 5.67
C HIS A 35 27.01 17.71 4.37
N LYS A 36 27.41 17.00 3.30
CA LYS A 36 27.59 17.57 1.95
C LYS A 36 26.27 17.83 1.22
N LEU A 37 25.22 17.03 1.48
CA LEU A 37 23.87 17.14 0.91
C LEU A 37 22.98 18.19 1.58
N LYS A 38 23.44 18.76 2.70
CA LYS A 38 22.72 19.77 3.49
C LYS A 38 22.66 21.12 2.77
N ASP A 39 23.72 21.45 2.04
CA ASP A 39 23.73 22.56 1.10
C ASP A 39 23.08 22.05 -0.20
N LYS A 40 22.14 22.82 -0.75
CA LYS A 40 21.18 22.45 -1.82
C LYS A 40 21.82 22.06 -3.16
N ASP A 41 23.10 21.76 -3.19
CA ASP A 41 23.80 21.38 -4.41
C ASP A 41 23.43 19.95 -4.75
N LYS A 42 22.74 19.80 -5.88
CA LYS A 42 22.56 18.52 -6.56
C LYS A 42 23.94 17.91 -6.71
N ILE A 43 24.18 16.77 -6.05
CA ILE A 43 25.43 16.06 -6.28
C ILE A 43 25.36 15.53 -7.71
N ASP A 44 26.25 16.04 -8.56
CA ASP A 44 26.59 15.43 -9.85
C ASP A 44 27.22 14.06 -9.58
N LEU A 45 26.40 13.08 -9.26
CA LEU A 45 26.81 11.69 -9.14
C LEU A 45 26.92 11.14 -10.54
N LYS A 46 28.13 11.16 -11.09
CA LYS A 46 28.41 10.46 -12.34
C LYS A 46 28.33 8.96 -12.09
N ILE A 47 27.20 8.34 -12.45
CA ILE A 47 26.94 6.92 -12.29
C ILE A 47 27.59 6.17 -13.45
N HIS A 48 28.64 5.41 -13.18
CA HIS A 48 29.32 4.60 -14.20
C HIS A 48 28.99 3.11 -14.06
N ASN A 49 28.53 2.68 -12.88
CA ASN A 49 28.23 1.28 -12.56
C ASN A 49 26.94 1.11 -11.74
N ILE A 50 26.43 -0.13 -11.68
CA ILE A 50 25.28 -0.52 -10.81
C ILE A 50 25.53 -0.16 -9.34
N TRP A 51 26.78 -0.21 -8.89
CA TRP A 51 27.17 0.21 -7.53
C TRP A 51 27.02 1.72 -7.32
N ASP A 52 27.33 2.54 -8.33
CA ASP A 52 27.12 3.99 -8.27
C ASP A 52 25.62 4.32 -8.29
N PHE A 53 24.82 3.53 -9.01
CA PHE A 53 23.36 3.65 -9.01
C PHE A 53 22.77 3.29 -7.65
N LEU A 54 23.21 2.20 -7.02
CA LEU A 54 22.84 1.84 -5.65
C LEU A 54 23.25 2.93 -4.66
N ASN A 55 24.46 3.48 -4.80
CA ASN A 55 24.94 4.56 -3.96
C ASN A 55 24.14 5.85 -4.16
N ALA A 56 23.78 6.20 -5.39
CA ALA A 56 22.90 7.33 -5.70
C ALA A 56 21.49 7.12 -5.12
N PHE A 57 20.95 5.92 -5.25
CA PHE A 57 19.66 5.53 -4.66
C PHE A 57 19.65 5.67 -3.14
N PHE A 58 20.67 5.16 -2.44
CA PHE A 58 20.79 5.32 -0.99
C PHE A 58 21.09 6.78 -0.60
N SER A 59 21.93 7.48 -1.35
CA SER A 59 22.20 8.92 -1.18
C SER A 59 20.90 9.74 -1.22
N GLU A 60 19.99 9.37 -2.10
CA GLU A 60 18.71 10.07 -2.24
C GLU A 60 17.73 9.76 -1.12
N ILE A 61 17.65 8.49 -0.69
CA ILE A 61 16.93 8.12 0.54
C ILE A 61 17.47 8.95 1.71
N ILE A 62 18.80 9.07 1.80
CA ILE A 62 19.48 9.84 2.83
C ILE A 62 19.19 11.33 2.71
N ARG A 63 19.16 11.91 1.50
CA ARG A 63 18.81 13.32 1.24
C ARG A 63 17.39 13.61 1.72
N VAL A 64 16.45 12.77 1.34
CA VAL A 64 15.04 12.85 1.77
C VAL A 64 14.93 12.73 3.29
N MET A 65 15.62 11.75 3.89
CA MET A 65 15.67 11.60 5.34
C MET A 65 16.37 12.77 6.06
N SER A 66 17.41 13.36 5.47
CA SER A 66 18.22 14.44 6.08
C SER A 66 17.41 15.70 6.34
N ARG A 67 16.44 16.00 5.47
CA ARG A 67 15.50 17.12 5.64
C ARG A 67 14.64 17.00 6.91
N PHE A 68 14.39 15.77 7.37
CA PHE A 68 13.59 15.49 8.57
C PHE A 68 14.45 15.27 9.82
N ILE A 69 15.63 14.66 9.63
CA ILE A 69 16.65 14.47 10.65
C ILE A 69 17.19 15.83 11.16
N GLY A 70 17.12 16.88 10.34
CA GLY A 70 17.55 18.22 10.68
C GLY A 70 19.07 18.34 10.83
N ASN A 71 19.54 19.29 11.64
CA ASN A 71 20.96 19.58 11.81
C ASN A 71 21.77 18.51 12.59
N PHE A 72 21.12 17.44 13.10
CA PHE A 72 21.74 16.48 14.02
C PHE A 72 21.59 15.01 13.56
N PRO A 73 22.21 14.61 12.43
CA PRO A 73 22.12 13.25 11.89
C PRO A 73 22.60 12.14 12.81
N VAL A 74 23.62 12.42 13.61
CA VAL A 74 24.12 11.47 14.62
C VAL A 74 23.04 11.19 15.68
N VAL A 75 22.39 12.24 16.20
CA VAL A 75 21.38 12.12 17.26
C VAL A 75 20.16 11.35 16.74
N SER A 76 19.69 11.69 15.55
CA SER A 76 18.55 11.00 14.93
C SER A 76 18.86 9.53 14.64
N ALA A 77 20.07 9.20 14.18
CA ALA A 77 20.46 7.81 13.97
C ALA A 77 20.49 7.00 15.27
N VAL A 78 21.04 7.58 16.36
CA VAL A 78 21.05 6.95 17.69
C VAL A 78 19.63 6.72 18.19
N ILE A 79 18.72 7.70 18.05
CA ILE A 79 17.31 7.56 18.43
C ILE A 79 16.63 6.44 17.64
N ILE A 80 16.84 6.37 16.32
CA ILE A 80 16.28 5.33 15.45
C ILE A 80 16.80 3.94 15.84
N ILE A 81 18.10 3.82 16.15
CA ILE A 81 18.70 2.56 16.61
C ILE A 81 18.10 2.14 17.95
N LEU A 82 18.03 3.04 18.92
CA LEU A 82 17.43 2.77 20.24
C LEU A 82 15.96 2.36 20.10
N PHE A 83 15.21 3.02 19.21
CA PHE A 83 13.85 2.64 18.87
C PHE A 83 13.79 1.21 18.29
N GLY A 84 14.68 0.88 17.34
CA GLY A 84 14.77 -0.47 16.77
C GLY A 84 15.02 -1.55 17.82
N ILE A 85 15.96 -1.31 18.74
CA ILE A 85 16.24 -2.21 19.88
C ILE A 85 15.00 -2.35 20.77
N LEU A 86 14.33 -1.24 21.11
CA LEU A 86 13.14 -1.24 21.95
C LEU A 86 12.00 -2.06 21.33
N VAL A 87 11.75 -1.93 20.03
CA VAL A 87 10.71 -2.73 19.33
C VAL A 87 11.09 -4.22 19.29
N ILE A 88 12.38 -4.56 19.18
CA ILE A 88 12.83 -5.97 19.30
C ILE A 88 12.59 -6.49 20.71
N LEU A 89 12.89 -5.71 21.76
CA LEU A 89 12.62 -6.08 23.15
C LEU A 89 11.12 -6.26 23.42
N ILE A 90 10.26 -5.45 22.80
CA ILE A 90 8.81 -5.63 22.85
C ILE A 90 8.41 -6.96 22.20
N GLY A 91 8.96 -7.30 21.04
CA GLY A 91 8.74 -8.59 20.39
C GLY A 91 9.15 -9.78 21.27
N TYR A 92 10.28 -9.64 21.97
CA TYR A 92 10.74 -10.63 22.94
C TYR A 92 9.84 -10.73 24.18
N THR A 93 9.29 -9.59 24.63
CA THR A 93 8.35 -9.54 25.75
C THR A 93 7.03 -10.23 25.40
N LEU A 94 6.50 -9.97 24.19
CA LEU A 94 5.32 -10.65 23.66
C LEU A 94 5.50 -12.17 23.58
N PHE A 95 6.71 -12.65 23.30
CA PHE A 95 7.01 -14.09 23.33
C PHE A 95 6.95 -14.69 24.74
N ARG A 96 7.23 -13.90 25.79
CA ARG A 96 7.36 -14.37 27.18
C ARG A 96 6.09 -14.20 28.01
N THR A 97 5.28 -13.18 27.76
CA THR A 97 4.11 -12.86 28.60
C THR A 97 3.03 -12.10 27.84
N THR A 98 1.77 -12.35 28.19
CA THR A 98 0.58 -11.66 27.67
C THR A 98 0.11 -10.50 28.57
N LYS A 99 0.80 -10.26 29.69
CA LYS A 99 0.39 -9.28 30.73
C LYS A 99 0.33 -7.84 30.20
N TYR A 100 1.11 -7.52 29.18
CA TYR A 100 1.28 -6.16 28.65
C TYR A 100 0.61 -5.95 27.29
N ASP A 101 -0.19 -6.91 26.81
CA ASP A 101 -0.73 -6.91 25.45
C ASP A 101 -1.57 -5.66 25.15
N TYR A 102 -2.30 -5.13 26.13
CA TYR A 102 -3.06 -3.88 25.98
C TYR A 102 -2.15 -2.67 25.74
N ASP A 103 -1.16 -2.46 26.61
CA ASP A 103 -0.25 -1.31 26.49
C ASP A 103 0.61 -1.40 25.22
N ILE A 104 1.07 -2.61 24.86
CA ILE A 104 1.82 -2.89 23.64
C ILE A 104 0.95 -2.67 22.40
N SER A 105 -0.34 -3.03 22.43
CA SER A 105 -1.25 -2.78 21.32
C SER A 105 -1.37 -1.28 21.02
N ILE A 106 -1.54 -0.45 22.05
CA ILE A 106 -1.66 1.01 21.90
C ILE A 106 -0.37 1.60 21.34
N PHE A 107 0.79 1.13 21.82
CA PHE A 107 2.09 1.53 21.29
C PHE A 107 2.19 1.28 19.77
N PHE A 108 1.78 0.10 19.30
CA PHE A 108 1.76 -0.21 17.86
C PHE A 108 0.76 0.63 17.06
N LEU A 109 -0.38 1.00 17.64
CA LEU A 109 -1.33 1.92 17.00
C LEU A 109 -0.70 3.31 16.78
N VAL A 110 -0.07 3.86 17.83
CA VAL A 110 0.58 5.17 17.77
C VAL A 110 1.69 5.17 16.72
N ILE A 111 2.51 4.11 16.68
CA ILE A 111 3.57 3.95 15.68
C ILE A 111 3.01 3.83 14.27
N GLY A 112 1.94 3.04 14.08
CA GLY A 112 1.31 2.89 12.76
C GLY A 112 0.80 4.23 12.22
N ILE A 113 0.17 5.04 13.07
CA ILE A 113 -0.27 6.40 12.72
C ILE A 113 0.94 7.31 12.42
N LEU A 114 1.98 7.24 13.25
CA LEU A 114 3.20 8.06 13.06
C LEU A 114 3.89 7.73 11.73
N TYR A 115 4.07 6.44 11.40
CA TYR A 115 4.63 6.02 10.12
C TYR A 115 3.78 6.49 8.95
N PHE A 116 2.46 6.44 9.07
CA PHE A 116 1.56 6.94 8.04
C PHE A 116 1.68 8.46 7.84
N LEU A 117 1.73 9.24 8.93
CA LEU A 117 1.92 10.69 8.86
C LEU A 117 3.26 11.05 8.23
N ILE A 118 4.35 10.41 8.65
CA ILE A 118 5.67 10.60 8.05
C ILE A 118 5.63 10.28 6.55
N THR A 119 4.96 9.18 6.17
CA THR A 119 4.80 8.79 4.75
C THR A 119 4.08 9.87 3.96
N ILE A 120 2.94 10.39 4.44
CA ILE A 120 2.22 11.47 3.75
C ILE A 120 3.08 12.73 3.65
N THR A 121 3.71 13.17 4.74
CA THR A 121 4.54 14.38 4.72
C THR A 121 5.66 14.25 3.70
N LEU A 122 6.29 13.09 3.60
CA LEU A 122 7.30 12.85 2.58
C LEU A 122 6.71 12.79 1.17
N MET A 123 5.57 12.11 1.00
CA MET A 123 4.88 12.07 -0.28
C MET A 123 4.53 13.48 -0.76
N THR A 124 4.16 14.41 0.14
CA THR A 124 3.88 15.80 -0.28
C THR A 124 5.08 16.53 -0.86
N GLN A 125 6.32 16.13 -0.52
CA GLN A 125 7.51 16.75 -1.11
C GLN A 125 7.67 16.37 -2.58
N VAL A 126 7.38 15.11 -2.93
CA VAL A 126 7.59 14.58 -4.29
C VAL A 126 6.32 14.71 -5.12
N TYR A 127 5.21 14.20 -4.62
CA TYR A 127 3.90 14.21 -5.27
C TYR A 127 3.12 15.52 -5.11
N GLY A 128 3.63 16.47 -4.31
CA GLY A 128 2.93 17.71 -4.02
C GLY A 128 1.72 17.54 -3.10
N PHE A 129 0.89 18.58 -3.02
CA PHE A 129 -0.28 18.63 -2.14
C PHE A 129 -1.25 17.45 -2.34
N TRP A 130 -1.33 16.90 -3.56
CA TRP A 130 -2.21 15.79 -3.91
C TRP A 130 -1.93 14.48 -3.17
N ALA A 131 -0.74 14.32 -2.57
CA ALA A 131 -0.41 13.19 -1.69
C ALA A 131 -1.39 13.02 -0.52
N ILE A 132 -2.02 14.10 -0.04
CA ILE A 132 -2.98 14.08 1.07
C ILE A 132 -4.18 13.18 0.79
N ILE A 133 -4.52 12.94 -0.49
CA ILE A 133 -5.62 12.05 -0.89
C ILE A 133 -5.42 10.63 -0.33
N PHE A 134 -4.19 10.18 -0.12
CA PHE A 134 -3.89 8.85 0.45
C PHE A 134 -4.41 8.63 1.89
N ILE A 135 -4.86 9.69 2.58
CA ILE A 135 -5.61 9.55 3.85
C ILE A 135 -6.89 8.74 3.64
N ILE A 136 -7.60 8.93 2.54
CA ILE A 136 -8.87 8.26 2.25
C ILE A 136 -8.69 6.73 2.16
N PRO A 137 -7.84 6.18 1.27
CA PRO A 137 -7.63 4.75 1.19
C PRO A 137 -7.02 4.17 2.47
N PHE A 138 -6.21 4.94 3.20
CA PHE A 138 -5.68 4.49 4.50
C PHE A 138 -6.77 4.29 5.55
N VAL A 139 -7.72 5.22 5.66
CA VAL A 139 -8.86 5.10 6.57
C VAL A 139 -9.77 3.93 6.17
N ILE A 140 -10.07 3.78 4.87
CA ILE A 140 -10.86 2.66 4.36
C ILE A 140 -10.17 1.32 4.66
N HIS A 141 -8.87 1.23 4.39
CA HIS A 141 -8.10 0.02 4.61
C HIS A 141 -7.99 -0.31 6.11
N THR A 142 -7.63 0.66 6.95
CA THR A 142 -7.56 0.46 8.41
C THR A 142 -8.92 0.07 8.97
N GLY A 143 -9.99 0.75 8.55
CA GLY A 143 -11.37 0.41 8.92
C GLY A 143 -11.74 -1.02 8.53
N TYR A 144 -11.37 -1.47 7.32
CA TYR A 144 -11.55 -2.85 6.92
C TYR A 144 -10.82 -3.83 7.84
N ILE A 145 -9.52 -3.63 8.10
CA ILE A 145 -8.74 -4.57 8.94
C ILE A 145 -9.30 -4.61 10.38
N VAL A 146 -9.68 -3.45 10.93
CA VAL A 146 -10.26 -3.33 12.28
C VAL A 146 -11.57 -4.12 12.39
N TYR A 147 -12.50 -3.90 11.46
CA TYR A 147 -13.86 -4.45 11.52
C TYR A 147 -14.04 -5.75 10.70
N LYS A 148 -12.96 -6.35 10.17
CA LYS A 148 -13.07 -7.47 9.21
C LYS A 148 -13.88 -8.67 9.71
N ASP A 149 -13.92 -8.89 11.02
CA ASP A 149 -14.64 -10.01 11.64
C ASP A 149 -16.13 -9.68 11.87
N GLU A 150 -16.47 -8.39 11.99
CA GLU A 150 -17.84 -7.89 12.12
C GLU A 150 -18.50 -7.63 10.75
N LEU A 151 -17.69 -7.47 9.71
CA LEU A 151 -18.16 -7.22 8.35
C LEU A 151 -18.79 -8.46 7.72
N TYR A 152 -19.88 -8.25 6.98
CA TYR A 152 -20.64 -9.33 6.36
C TYR A 152 -19.78 -10.13 5.36
N GLN A 153 -19.62 -11.44 5.62
CA GLN A 153 -18.63 -12.27 4.93
C GLN A 153 -18.92 -12.45 3.44
N GLU A 154 -20.21 -12.48 3.04
CA GLU A 154 -20.59 -12.65 1.64
C GLU A 154 -20.20 -11.42 0.78
N ASN A 155 -19.99 -10.25 1.40
CA ASN A 155 -19.58 -9.02 0.72
C ASN A 155 -18.06 -8.79 0.73
N ARG A 156 -17.24 -9.80 1.07
CA ARG A 156 -15.77 -9.68 1.12
C ARG A 156 -15.17 -9.15 -0.18
N LYS A 157 -15.69 -9.59 -1.33
CA LYS A 157 -15.27 -9.06 -2.64
C LYS A 157 -15.46 -7.54 -2.73
N VAL A 158 -16.62 -7.05 -2.30
CA VAL A 158 -16.96 -5.62 -2.33
C VAL A 158 -16.04 -4.83 -1.39
N HIS A 159 -15.73 -5.36 -0.20
CA HIS A 159 -14.80 -4.70 0.71
C HIS A 159 -13.40 -4.55 0.11
N TYR A 160 -12.86 -5.60 -0.52
CA TYR A 160 -11.58 -5.52 -1.22
C TYR A 160 -11.64 -4.54 -2.41
N LEU A 161 -12.75 -4.52 -3.16
CA LEU A 161 -12.92 -3.56 -4.26
C LEU A 161 -12.91 -2.11 -3.79
N TRP A 162 -13.52 -1.78 -2.64
CA TRP A 162 -13.43 -0.43 -2.08
C TRP A 162 -12.00 -0.02 -1.76
N ILE A 163 -11.22 -0.94 -1.18
CA ILE A 163 -9.79 -0.71 -0.90
C ILE A 163 -9.07 -0.46 -2.23
N ILE A 164 -9.20 -1.38 -3.19
CA ILE A 164 -8.54 -1.31 -4.49
C ILE A 164 -8.87 -0.01 -5.24
N ILE A 165 -10.16 0.34 -5.35
CA ILE A 165 -10.61 1.53 -6.08
C ILE A 165 -10.11 2.80 -5.39
N SER A 166 -10.16 2.87 -4.06
CA SER A 166 -9.67 4.05 -3.32
C SER A 166 -8.18 4.28 -3.51
N TYR A 167 -7.36 3.22 -3.47
CA TYR A 167 -5.92 3.31 -3.76
C TYR A 167 -5.68 3.63 -5.24
N GLY A 168 -6.43 3.03 -6.16
CA GLY A 168 -6.29 3.26 -7.59
C GLY A 168 -6.59 4.70 -8.02
N ILE A 169 -7.64 5.32 -7.48
CA ILE A 169 -7.95 6.73 -7.71
C ILE A 169 -6.87 7.64 -7.12
N SER A 170 -6.42 7.34 -5.89
CA SER A 170 -5.35 8.11 -5.25
C SER A 170 -4.05 8.05 -6.06
N TYR A 171 -3.71 6.85 -6.55
CA TYR A 171 -2.57 6.63 -7.44
C TYR A 171 -2.70 7.45 -8.72
N LEU A 172 -3.84 7.38 -9.42
CA LEU A 172 -4.07 8.13 -10.66
C LEU A 172 -3.85 9.64 -10.47
N ILE A 173 -4.46 10.24 -9.44
CA ILE A 173 -4.37 11.68 -9.20
C ILE A 173 -2.94 12.09 -8.83
N THR A 174 -2.28 11.31 -7.98
CA THR A 174 -0.90 11.62 -7.56
C THR A 174 0.11 11.41 -8.67
N GLN A 175 -0.08 10.41 -9.54
CA GLN A 175 0.74 10.26 -10.73
C GLN A 175 0.55 11.43 -11.69
N LEU A 176 -0.67 11.87 -11.98
CA LEU A 176 -0.87 13.07 -12.81
C LEU A 176 -0.11 14.29 -12.27
N SER A 177 -0.20 14.53 -10.96
CA SER A 177 0.55 15.61 -10.33
C SER A 177 2.07 15.41 -10.40
N LEU A 178 2.56 14.17 -10.30
CA LEU A 178 3.98 13.88 -10.38
C LEU A 178 4.51 14.16 -11.78
N TYR A 179 3.84 13.64 -12.81
CA TYR A 179 4.26 13.81 -14.20
C TYR A 179 4.29 15.30 -14.59
N GLY A 180 3.29 16.09 -14.18
CA GLY A 180 3.31 17.54 -14.39
C GLY A 180 4.50 18.26 -13.75
N LYS A 181 5.06 17.74 -12.65
CA LYS A 181 6.28 18.29 -12.02
C LYS A 181 7.56 17.83 -12.70
N ILE A 182 7.59 16.61 -13.22
CA ILE A 182 8.71 16.12 -14.03
C ILE A 182 8.82 16.96 -15.31
N ASP A 183 7.70 17.22 -15.99
CA ASP A 183 7.65 18.08 -17.18
C ASP A 183 8.17 19.50 -16.90
N ALA A 184 7.94 20.00 -15.68
CA ALA A 184 8.44 21.29 -15.22
C ALA A 184 9.94 21.27 -14.81
N ASN A 185 10.64 20.13 -14.95
CA ASN A 185 12.02 19.89 -14.49
C ASN A 185 12.24 20.18 -12.99
N GLU A 186 11.18 20.11 -12.17
CA GLU A 186 11.28 20.34 -10.73
C GLU A 186 11.90 19.14 -9.99
N ILE A 187 11.78 17.94 -10.56
CA ILE A 187 12.16 16.67 -9.94
C ILE A 187 12.87 15.78 -10.97
N GLU A 188 14.01 15.20 -10.60
CA GLU A 188 14.70 14.24 -11.46
C GLU A 188 14.08 12.84 -11.35
N PRO A 189 14.03 12.06 -12.45
CA PRO A 189 13.44 10.72 -12.43
C PRO A 189 14.04 9.78 -11.37
N ILE A 190 15.37 9.86 -11.13
CA ILE A 190 16.05 9.00 -10.14
C ILE A 190 15.53 9.24 -8.71
N ASP A 191 15.10 10.46 -8.42
CA ASP A 191 14.50 10.84 -7.14
C ASP A 191 13.17 10.11 -6.92
N ILE A 192 12.44 9.80 -7.99
CA ILE A 192 11.12 9.18 -7.90
C ILE A 192 11.22 7.72 -7.49
N LEU A 193 12.20 6.98 -8.02
CA LEU A 193 12.36 5.55 -7.74
C LEU A 193 12.77 5.30 -6.28
N SER A 194 13.76 6.06 -5.80
CA SER A 194 14.26 5.98 -4.43
C SER A 194 13.17 6.33 -3.42
N VAL A 195 12.45 7.42 -3.69
CA VAL A 195 11.34 7.89 -2.88
C VAL A 195 10.19 6.89 -2.86
N ASN A 196 9.82 6.31 -4.00
CA ASN A 196 8.75 5.32 -4.08
C ASN A 196 9.09 4.04 -3.34
N THR A 197 10.35 3.60 -3.43
CA THR A 197 10.81 2.43 -2.69
C THR A 197 10.75 2.69 -1.18
N PHE A 198 11.19 3.88 -0.75
CA PHE A 198 11.06 4.31 0.65
C PHE A 198 9.60 4.34 1.11
N PHE A 199 8.68 4.85 0.29
CA PHE A 199 7.24 4.86 0.60
C PHE A 199 6.63 3.48 0.73
N ILE A 200 7.00 2.55 -0.15
CA ILE A 200 6.55 1.16 -0.04
C ILE A 200 7.02 0.56 1.29
N ILE A 201 8.29 0.77 1.67
CA ILE A 201 8.84 0.26 2.94
C ILE A 201 8.09 0.87 4.12
N MET A 202 7.94 2.20 4.18
CA MET A 202 7.25 2.87 5.29
C MET A 202 5.77 2.49 5.39
N TRP A 203 5.10 2.33 4.25
CA TRP A 203 3.72 1.88 4.21
C TRP A 203 3.60 0.44 4.73
N LEU A 204 4.51 -0.47 4.35
CA LEU A 204 4.54 -1.84 4.87
C LEU A 204 4.79 -1.87 6.39
N LEU A 205 5.68 -1.01 6.90
CA LEU A 205 5.92 -0.87 8.35
C LEU A 205 4.67 -0.37 9.08
N ALA A 206 3.97 0.63 8.52
CA ALA A 206 2.71 1.12 9.08
C ALA A 206 1.64 0.02 9.12
N GLN A 207 1.51 -0.77 8.05
CA GLN A 207 0.58 -1.90 8.00
C GLN A 207 0.93 -2.99 9.01
N ALA A 208 2.23 -3.32 9.16
CA ALA A 208 2.70 -4.29 10.14
C ALA A 208 2.38 -3.83 11.59
N ALA A 209 2.56 -2.55 11.89
CA ALA A 209 2.22 -1.97 13.19
C ALA A 209 0.70 -2.03 13.46
N ILE A 210 -0.13 -1.64 12.49
CA ILE A 210 -1.60 -1.72 12.61
C ILE A 210 -2.06 -3.17 12.79
N TRP A 211 -1.43 -4.10 12.09
CA TRP A 211 -1.74 -5.53 12.22
C TRP A 211 -1.40 -6.04 13.62
N ASN A 212 -0.26 -5.64 14.19
CA ASN A 212 0.11 -5.97 15.56
C ASN A 212 -0.90 -5.42 16.58
N PHE A 213 -1.28 -4.15 16.44
CA PHE A 213 -2.33 -3.56 17.28
C PHE A 213 -3.61 -4.40 17.25
N LEU A 214 -4.07 -4.79 16.06
CA LEU A 214 -5.32 -5.53 15.90
C LEU A 214 -5.25 -6.96 16.38
N PHE A 215 -4.10 -7.62 16.24
CA PHE A 215 -3.90 -8.96 16.76
C PHE A 215 -3.92 -8.97 18.28
N LEU A 216 -3.14 -8.09 18.91
CA LEU A 216 -3.09 -7.95 20.36
C LEU A 216 -4.45 -7.53 20.94
N ARG A 217 -5.18 -6.65 20.26
CA ARG A 217 -6.54 -6.26 20.66
C ARG A 217 -7.52 -7.43 20.69
N ARG A 218 -7.40 -8.39 19.78
CA ARG A 218 -8.27 -9.58 19.74
C ARG A 218 -7.94 -10.60 20.82
N ALA A 219 -6.71 -10.58 21.32
CA ALA A 219 -6.27 -11.47 22.39
C ALA A 219 -6.72 -10.98 23.79
N LEU A 220 -7.25 -9.74 23.89
CA LEU A 220 -7.68 -9.16 25.16
C LEU A 220 -9.17 -9.43 25.41
N PRO A 221 -9.56 -9.90 26.62
CA PRO A 221 -10.97 -10.05 27.00
C PRO A 221 -11.69 -8.69 26.97
N LEU A 222 -12.88 -8.65 26.35
CA LEU A 222 -13.57 -7.41 26.01
C LEU A 222 -14.46 -6.86 27.13
N THR A 223 -14.69 -7.63 28.19
CA THR A 223 -15.55 -7.26 29.32
C THR A 223 -14.89 -7.56 30.67
N LYS A 224 -15.13 -6.70 31.66
CA LYS A 224 -14.67 -6.91 33.05
C LYS A 224 -15.22 -8.22 33.65
N GLU A 225 -16.37 -8.69 33.17
CA GLU A 225 -16.96 -9.98 33.55
C GLU A 225 -16.14 -11.19 33.08
N GLU A 226 -15.43 -11.09 31.96
CA GLU A 226 -14.55 -12.16 31.46
C GLU A 226 -13.19 -12.22 32.18
N LEU A 227 -12.81 -11.14 32.88
CA LEU A 227 -11.56 -11.03 33.64
C LEU A 227 -11.65 -11.63 35.05
N GLY A 228 -12.83 -12.09 35.49
CA GLY A 228 -13.02 -12.60 36.85
C GLY A 228 -12.69 -11.58 37.95
N GLU A 229 -12.66 -10.29 37.60
CA GLU A 229 -12.56 -9.21 38.58
C GLU A 229 -13.97 -8.99 39.16
N GLU A 230 -14.35 -9.83 40.12
CA GLU A 230 -15.32 -9.44 41.14
C GLU A 230 -14.93 -8.04 41.66
N GLU A 231 -15.93 -7.21 41.93
CA GLU A 231 -15.74 -5.84 42.40
C GLU A 231 -14.62 -5.79 43.45
N PRO A 232 -13.63 -4.87 43.32
CA PRO A 232 -12.52 -4.87 44.25
C PRO A 232 -13.06 -4.51 45.64
N GLU A 233 -13.19 -5.51 46.51
CA GLU A 233 -13.26 -5.28 47.93
C GLU A 233 -12.06 -4.41 48.30
N LEU A 234 -12.36 -3.31 49.02
CA LEU A 234 -11.47 -2.20 49.34
C LEU A 234 -10.17 -2.67 50.02
N SER A 235 -9.20 -3.08 49.22
CA SER A 235 -7.85 -3.44 49.65
C SER A 235 -7.06 -2.17 49.94
N ARG A 236 -6.69 -1.99 51.21
CA ARG A 236 -5.91 -0.86 51.74
C ARG A 236 -4.47 -0.74 51.20
N THR A 237 -4.10 -1.53 50.18
CA THR A 237 -2.73 -1.64 49.66
C THR A 237 -2.46 -0.75 48.43
N GLN A 238 -3.45 0.00 47.92
CA GLN A 238 -3.27 0.91 46.77
C GLN A 238 -3.04 2.38 47.15
N LYS A 239 -2.37 2.64 48.28
CA LYS A 239 -1.96 3.99 48.66
C LYS A 239 -0.57 4.32 48.11
N GLY A 240 -0.40 4.28 46.79
CA GLY A 240 0.92 4.55 46.20
C GLY A 240 1.07 4.50 44.68
N ASN A 241 0.06 4.08 43.91
CA ASN A 241 0.19 4.05 42.45
C ASN A 241 -0.36 5.34 41.81
N VAL A 242 0.58 6.05 41.21
CA VAL A 242 0.47 7.30 40.45
C VAL A 242 -0.76 7.33 39.52
N SER A 243 -1.60 8.35 39.77
CA SER A 243 -2.63 8.97 38.92
C SER A 243 -3.35 8.10 37.89
N THR A 244 -4.43 7.46 38.34
CA THR A 244 -5.50 6.81 37.58
C THR A 244 -6.25 7.74 36.60
N GLN A 245 -5.98 9.05 36.60
CA GLN A 245 -6.69 10.03 35.78
C GLN A 245 -6.45 9.88 34.28
N SER A 246 -5.22 9.59 33.83
CA SER A 246 -4.94 9.36 32.40
C SER A 246 -5.61 8.08 31.92
N LYS A 247 -5.45 6.97 32.65
CA LYS A 247 -6.15 5.70 32.34
C LYS A 247 -7.67 5.86 32.30
N VAL A 248 -8.27 6.65 33.20
CA VAL A 248 -9.72 6.94 33.21
C VAL A 248 -10.12 7.86 32.06
N HIS A 249 -9.36 8.91 31.75
CA HIS A 249 -9.63 9.79 30.61
C HIS A 249 -9.50 9.06 29.27
N PHE A 250 -8.52 8.18 29.14
CA PHE A 250 -8.31 7.34 27.95
C PHE A 250 -9.38 6.25 27.83
N LYS A 251 -9.81 5.66 28.95
CA LYS A 251 -10.95 4.74 28.98
C LYS A 251 -12.26 5.45 28.62
N GLN A 252 -12.47 6.68 29.09
CA GLN A 252 -13.61 7.52 28.68
C GLN A 252 -13.54 7.93 27.21
N LEU A 253 -12.35 8.23 26.67
CA LEU A 253 -12.16 8.47 25.23
C LEU A 253 -12.46 7.21 24.43
N GLN A 254 -12.00 6.04 24.89
CA GLN A 254 -12.24 4.74 24.27
C GLN A 254 -13.72 4.34 24.32
N ASP A 255 -14.38 4.51 25.47
CA ASP A 255 -15.81 4.29 25.64
C ASP A 255 -16.58 5.26 24.73
N LYS A 256 -16.19 6.54 24.69
CA LYS A 256 -16.75 7.50 23.72
C LYS A 256 -16.51 7.09 22.28
N THR A 257 -15.34 6.56 21.89
CA THR A 257 -15.09 6.10 20.51
C THR A 257 -15.91 4.85 20.17
N SER A 258 -16.08 3.92 21.11
CA SER A 258 -16.90 2.72 20.94
C SER A 258 -18.40 3.04 20.93
N GLU A 259 -18.83 3.99 21.74
CA GLU A 259 -20.19 4.53 21.77
C GLU A 259 -20.45 5.36 20.53
N TYR A 260 -19.48 6.15 20.05
CA TYR A 260 -19.57 6.83 18.76
C TYR A 260 -19.65 5.81 17.64
N ALA A 261 -18.86 4.75 17.63
CA ALA A 261 -18.97 3.68 16.64
C ALA A 261 -20.35 3.00 16.68
N ARG A 262 -20.89 2.69 17.87
CA ARG A 262 -22.25 2.15 18.05
C ARG A 262 -23.35 3.14 17.67
N LYS A 263 -23.19 4.43 17.98
CA LYS A 263 -24.14 5.50 17.69
C LYS A 263 -24.11 5.85 16.21
N THR A 264 -22.95 5.87 15.58
CA THR A 264 -22.76 5.97 14.12
C THR A 264 -23.34 4.74 13.43
N ARG A 265 -23.25 3.54 14.02
CA ARG A 265 -23.91 2.31 13.52
C ARG A 265 -25.44 2.35 13.64
N ARG A 266 -25.99 3.10 14.60
CA ARG A 266 -27.44 3.37 14.73
C ARG A 266 -27.92 4.60 13.93
N SER A 267 -27.05 5.58 13.69
CA SER A 267 -27.39 6.85 13.03
C SER A 267 -27.06 6.87 11.54
N VAL A 268 -26.18 5.96 11.07
CA VAL A 268 -26.08 5.61 9.66
C VAL A 268 -27.27 4.73 9.38
N ASP A 269 -28.34 5.39 8.94
CA ASP A 269 -29.55 4.77 8.46
C ASP A 269 -29.19 3.96 7.20
N LEU A 270 -28.76 2.71 7.42
CA LEU A 270 -28.30 1.78 6.39
C LEU A 270 -29.36 1.63 5.30
N ASP A 271 -30.64 1.77 5.66
CA ASP A 271 -31.77 1.74 4.74
C ASP A 271 -31.90 3.02 3.91
N LYS A 272 -31.50 4.18 4.45
CA LYS A 272 -31.36 5.42 3.68
C LYS A 272 -30.19 5.36 2.69
N ILE A 273 -29.08 4.73 3.07
CA ILE A 273 -27.93 4.52 2.14
C ILE A 273 -28.27 3.47 1.09
N ARG A 274 -28.90 2.35 1.48
CA ARG A 274 -29.40 1.33 0.55
C ARG A 274 -30.42 1.91 -0.42
N SER A 275 -31.42 2.65 0.06
CA SER A 275 -32.41 3.28 -0.81
C SER A 275 -31.82 4.34 -1.75
N LYS A 276 -30.80 5.11 -1.32
CA LYS A 276 -30.05 6.00 -2.24
C LYS A 276 -29.28 5.22 -3.30
N ARG A 277 -28.58 4.14 -2.90
CA ARG A 277 -27.86 3.26 -3.82
C ARG A 277 -28.82 2.57 -4.80
N ASP A 278 -29.96 2.11 -4.32
CA ASP A 278 -30.94 1.38 -5.12
C ASP A 278 -31.68 2.34 -6.06
N LYS A 279 -31.95 3.60 -5.65
CA LYS A 279 -32.39 4.68 -6.54
C LYS A 279 -31.35 5.05 -7.60
N PHE A 280 -30.07 5.07 -7.24
CA PHE A 280 -29.00 5.32 -8.20
C PHE A 280 -28.86 4.15 -9.19
N LYS A 281 -28.92 2.91 -8.70
CA LYS A 281 -28.89 1.68 -9.49
C LYS A 281 -30.09 1.60 -10.43
N SER A 282 -31.30 1.93 -9.97
CA SER A 282 -32.49 1.97 -10.82
C SER A 282 -32.40 3.08 -11.86
N LYS A 283 -31.87 4.26 -11.49
CA LYS A 283 -31.66 5.35 -12.45
C LYS A 283 -30.65 4.97 -13.53
N PHE A 284 -29.55 4.31 -13.16
CA PHE A 284 -28.57 3.79 -14.11
C PHE A 284 -29.11 2.65 -14.96
N LYS A 285 -29.85 1.72 -14.34
CA LYS A 285 -30.50 0.61 -15.04
C LYS A 285 -31.52 1.12 -16.06
N ASN A 286 -32.30 2.16 -15.74
CA ASN A 286 -33.25 2.75 -16.68
C ASN A 286 -32.57 3.56 -17.80
N ILE A 287 -31.32 3.99 -17.62
CA ILE A 287 -30.52 4.67 -18.66
C ILE A 287 -29.80 3.64 -19.56
N VAL A 288 -29.45 2.49 -18.99
CA VAL A 288 -28.73 1.39 -19.64
C VAL A 288 -29.56 0.12 -19.49
N ASP A 289 -30.81 0.14 -19.95
CA ASP A 289 -31.65 -1.06 -20.01
C ASP A 289 -31.37 -1.70 -21.37
N ILE A 290 -30.26 -2.43 -21.43
CA ILE A 290 -29.99 -3.38 -22.50
C ILE A 290 -30.38 -4.72 -21.91
N GLU A 291 -31.57 -5.23 -22.24
CA GLU A 291 -31.95 -6.58 -21.87
C GLU A 291 -31.03 -7.58 -22.61
N GLU A 292 -30.79 -8.78 -22.06
CA GLU A 292 -29.97 -9.80 -22.74
C GLU A 292 -30.53 -10.17 -24.14
N ASP A 293 -31.79 -9.83 -24.40
CA ASP A 293 -32.48 -9.97 -25.69
C ASP A 293 -32.28 -8.79 -26.66
N ASP A 294 -31.80 -7.64 -26.21
CA ASP A 294 -31.41 -6.51 -27.07
C ASP A 294 -29.99 -6.64 -27.63
N ILE A 295 -29.19 -7.58 -27.09
CA ILE A 295 -27.84 -7.87 -27.57
C ILE A 295 -27.93 -8.77 -28.81
N PRO A 296 -27.51 -8.31 -30.00
CA PRO A 296 -27.57 -9.11 -31.22
C PRO A 296 -26.89 -10.47 -31.03
N LYS A 297 -27.43 -11.53 -31.63
CA LYS A 297 -26.92 -12.92 -31.46
C LYS A 297 -25.42 -13.08 -31.76
N TRP A 298 -24.84 -12.23 -32.61
CA TRP A 298 -23.42 -12.22 -32.94
C TRP A 298 -22.52 -11.57 -31.87
N MET A 299 -23.10 -10.82 -30.94
CA MET A 299 -22.41 -10.12 -29.85
C MET A 299 -22.56 -10.86 -28.50
N ARG A 300 -23.36 -11.93 -28.45
CA ARG A 300 -23.47 -12.82 -27.28
C ARG A 300 -22.16 -13.61 -27.12
N PRO A 301 -21.59 -13.72 -25.91
CA PRO A 301 -20.39 -14.51 -25.68
C PRO A 301 -20.68 -15.96 -26.09
N PRO A 302 -19.87 -16.53 -27.00
CA PRO A 302 -20.09 -17.89 -27.45
C PRO A 302 -20.01 -18.89 -26.29
N LYS A 303 -20.98 -19.79 -26.13
CA LYS A 303 -21.11 -20.70 -24.97
C LYS A 303 -19.88 -21.60 -24.72
N TRP A 304 -19.06 -21.85 -25.74
CA TRP A 304 -17.80 -22.61 -25.68
C TRP A 304 -16.59 -21.84 -25.10
N ILE A 305 -16.64 -20.51 -25.00
CA ILE A 305 -15.54 -19.70 -24.45
C ILE A 305 -15.79 -19.51 -22.95
N LYS A 306 -15.10 -20.30 -22.13
CA LYS A 306 -15.11 -20.09 -20.68
C LYS A 306 -14.38 -18.77 -20.34
N PRO A 307 -14.89 -17.96 -19.40
CA PRO A 307 -14.23 -16.72 -18.97
C PRO A 307 -12.76 -16.90 -18.62
N ALA A 308 -12.40 -18.01 -17.97
CA ALA A 308 -11.02 -18.35 -17.64
C ALA A 308 -10.09 -18.45 -18.86
N TYR A 309 -10.55 -18.96 -20.00
CA TYR A 309 -9.73 -19.01 -21.22
C TYR A 309 -9.48 -17.62 -21.78
N VAL A 310 -10.47 -16.72 -21.66
CA VAL A 310 -10.34 -15.31 -22.07
C VAL A 310 -9.34 -14.60 -21.15
N GLU A 311 -9.44 -14.79 -19.84
CA GLU A 311 -8.53 -14.18 -18.86
C GLU A 311 -7.08 -14.62 -19.06
N ILE A 312 -6.84 -15.91 -19.33
CA ILE A 312 -5.50 -16.44 -19.64
C ILE A 312 -4.99 -15.86 -20.96
N PHE A 313 -5.83 -15.79 -21.99
CA PHE A 313 -5.45 -15.20 -23.27
C PHE A 313 -5.12 -13.71 -23.15
N CYS A 314 -5.91 -12.95 -22.39
CA CYS A 314 -5.63 -11.55 -22.07
C CYS A 314 -4.30 -11.42 -21.30
N GLY A 315 -4.06 -12.29 -20.31
CA GLY A 315 -2.79 -12.34 -19.59
C GLY A 315 -1.60 -12.62 -20.51
N PHE A 316 -1.75 -13.55 -21.45
CA PHE A 316 -0.71 -13.87 -22.43
C PHE A 316 -0.41 -12.70 -23.38
N ILE A 317 -1.44 -11.99 -23.87
CA ILE A 317 -1.24 -10.78 -24.69
C ILE A 317 -0.43 -9.75 -23.92
N LEU A 318 -0.79 -9.49 -22.65
CA LEU A 318 -0.06 -8.55 -21.80
C LEU A 318 1.40 -8.96 -21.62
N PHE A 319 1.62 -10.24 -21.35
CA PHE A 319 2.96 -10.79 -21.20
C PHE A 319 3.79 -10.58 -22.46
N LEU A 320 3.24 -10.91 -23.64
CA LEU A 320 3.94 -10.80 -24.91
C LEU A 320 4.36 -9.36 -25.21
N PHE A 321 3.46 -8.38 -25.09
CA PHE A 321 3.80 -6.98 -25.36
C PHE A 321 4.77 -6.41 -24.33
N THR A 322 4.57 -6.73 -23.05
CA THR A 322 5.48 -6.29 -21.98
C THR A 322 6.87 -6.90 -22.16
N PHE A 323 6.94 -8.17 -22.57
CA PHE A 323 8.20 -8.87 -22.81
C PHE A 323 8.95 -8.33 -24.03
N ILE A 324 8.24 -8.04 -25.13
CA ILE A 324 8.85 -7.39 -26.30
C ILE A 324 9.42 -6.03 -25.92
N GLU A 325 8.66 -5.21 -25.21
CA GLU A 325 9.11 -3.89 -24.77
C GLU A 325 10.32 -3.98 -23.83
N PHE A 326 10.28 -4.94 -22.89
CA PHE A 326 11.39 -5.21 -21.99
C PHE A 326 12.65 -5.65 -22.75
N ASN A 327 12.52 -6.54 -23.73
CA ASN A 327 13.65 -7.02 -24.53
C ASN A 327 14.25 -5.90 -25.40
N ASN A 328 13.41 -5.08 -26.02
CA ASN A 328 13.83 -3.92 -26.80
C ASN A 328 14.65 -2.95 -25.96
N ARG A 329 14.20 -2.67 -24.74
CA ARG A 329 14.92 -1.80 -23.79
C ARG A 329 16.18 -2.47 -23.26
N ASN A 330 16.15 -3.77 -22.95
CA ASN A 330 17.31 -4.52 -22.47
C ASN A 330 18.47 -4.53 -23.49
N ALA A 331 18.17 -4.55 -24.80
CA ALA A 331 19.19 -4.45 -25.84
C ALA A 331 20.00 -3.14 -25.75
N LEU A 332 19.37 -2.03 -25.33
CA LEU A 332 20.03 -0.74 -25.10
C LEU A 332 20.92 -0.74 -23.85
N PHE A 333 20.60 -1.56 -22.84
CA PHE A 333 21.48 -1.73 -21.67
C PHE A 333 22.75 -2.52 -22.02
N VAL A 334 22.62 -3.54 -22.87
CA VAL A 334 23.72 -4.45 -23.23
C VAL A 334 24.69 -3.80 -24.23
N SER A 335 24.28 -2.77 -24.98
CA SER A 335 25.14 -2.08 -25.95
C SER A 335 26.19 -1.15 -25.34
N GLY A 336 26.14 -0.86 -24.03
CA GLY A 336 27.24 -0.21 -23.29
C GLY A 336 27.47 1.29 -23.54
N GLU A 337 26.70 1.95 -24.40
CA GLU A 337 26.77 3.39 -24.66
C GLU A 337 25.89 4.18 -23.67
N TRP A 338 26.35 4.28 -22.41
CA TRP A 338 25.61 4.97 -21.35
C TRP A 338 26.07 6.42 -21.16
N GLU A 339 25.15 7.36 -21.38
CA GLU A 339 25.31 8.76 -20.95
C GLU A 339 24.37 9.10 -19.77
N LEU A 340 24.82 10.00 -18.89
CA LEU A 340 24.15 10.43 -17.66
C LEU A 340 22.73 10.99 -17.82
N SER A 341 22.37 11.42 -19.03
CA SER A 341 21.03 11.89 -19.39
C SER A 341 19.98 10.77 -19.41
N GLN A 342 20.38 9.49 -19.28
CA GLN A 342 19.54 8.32 -19.50
C GLN A 342 19.02 7.61 -18.24
N THR A 343 19.10 8.22 -17.05
CA THR A 343 18.57 7.63 -15.80
C THR A 343 17.08 7.29 -15.87
N GLN A 344 16.31 8.00 -16.71
CA GLN A 344 14.93 7.66 -17.05
C GLN A 344 14.77 6.24 -17.62
N TYR A 345 15.68 5.79 -18.50
CA TYR A 345 15.61 4.46 -19.10
C TYR A 345 15.80 3.34 -18.06
N VAL A 346 16.61 3.56 -17.02
CA VAL A 346 16.76 2.63 -15.89
C VAL A 346 15.45 2.44 -15.15
N ILE A 347 14.74 3.53 -14.89
CA ILE A 347 13.47 3.50 -14.16
C ILE A 347 12.41 2.80 -14.98
N GLU A 348 12.34 3.09 -16.26
CA GLU A 348 11.40 2.43 -17.18
C GLU A 348 11.73 0.92 -17.27
N TRP A 349 13.00 0.53 -17.31
CA TRP A 349 13.43 -0.88 -17.28
C TRP A 349 13.05 -1.59 -15.97
N ILE A 350 13.34 -0.99 -14.80
CA ILE A 350 12.96 -1.55 -13.49
C ILE A 350 11.44 -1.69 -13.40
N THR A 351 10.70 -0.67 -13.86
CA THR A 351 9.24 -0.68 -13.82
C THR A 351 8.65 -1.76 -14.72
N LEU A 352 9.21 -1.96 -15.92
CA LEU A 352 8.83 -3.05 -16.82
C LEU A 352 9.14 -4.43 -16.24
N LEU A 353 10.29 -4.57 -15.59
CA LEU A 353 10.64 -5.81 -14.91
C LEU A 353 9.62 -6.16 -13.81
N ILE A 354 9.26 -5.18 -12.98
CA ILE A 354 8.23 -5.35 -11.94
C ILE A 354 6.88 -5.68 -12.58
N LEU A 355 6.49 -5.00 -13.66
CA LEU A 355 5.25 -5.26 -14.38
C LEU A 355 5.20 -6.68 -14.95
N LEU A 356 6.31 -7.18 -15.49
CA LEU A 356 6.44 -8.54 -15.99
C LEU A 356 6.20 -9.57 -14.87
N PHE A 357 6.79 -9.36 -13.69
CA PHE A 357 6.54 -10.22 -12.53
C PHE A 357 5.06 -10.20 -12.11
N ILE A 358 4.40 -9.04 -12.10
CA ILE A 358 2.97 -8.93 -11.78
C ILE A 358 2.12 -9.71 -12.79
N ILE A 359 2.43 -9.62 -14.08
CA ILE A 359 1.72 -10.37 -15.14
C ILE A 359 1.93 -11.88 -14.97
N ILE A 360 3.16 -12.33 -14.68
CA ILE A 360 3.44 -13.75 -14.43
C ILE A 360 2.64 -14.25 -13.22
N ILE A 361 2.61 -13.48 -12.12
CA ILE A 361 1.83 -13.84 -10.94
C ILE A 361 0.33 -13.85 -11.28
N TYR A 362 -0.17 -12.88 -12.05
CA TYR A 362 -1.56 -12.86 -12.52
C TYR A 362 -1.91 -14.15 -13.28
N ILE A 363 -1.15 -14.50 -14.33
CA ILE A 363 -1.37 -15.71 -15.13
C ILE A 363 -1.32 -16.96 -14.25
N ALA A 364 -0.32 -17.06 -13.36
CA ALA A 364 -0.21 -18.18 -12.43
C ALA A 364 -1.42 -18.27 -11.51
N THR A 365 -1.88 -17.14 -10.96
CA THR A 365 -3.05 -17.11 -10.08
C THR A 365 -4.33 -17.48 -10.81
N THR A 366 -4.57 -16.97 -12.02
CA THR A 366 -5.70 -17.35 -12.88
C THR A 366 -5.68 -18.84 -13.19
N PHE A 367 -4.51 -19.41 -13.51
CA PHE A 367 -4.40 -20.85 -13.74
C PHE A 367 -4.69 -21.67 -12.48
N THR A 368 -4.16 -21.26 -11.32
CA THR A 368 -4.45 -21.95 -10.05
C THR A 368 -5.89 -21.81 -9.58
N HIS A 369 -6.53 -20.67 -9.86
CA HIS A 369 -7.94 -20.43 -9.58
C HIS A 369 -8.79 -21.35 -10.44
N PHE A 370 -8.51 -21.42 -11.74
CA PHE A 370 -9.22 -22.31 -12.65
C PHE A 370 -9.06 -23.80 -12.30
N LEU A 371 -7.85 -24.26 -11.95
CA LEU A 371 -7.61 -25.68 -11.66
C LEU A 371 -7.99 -26.12 -10.25
N ARG A 372 -7.85 -25.23 -9.26
CA ARG A 372 -7.93 -25.60 -7.83
C ARG A 372 -8.93 -24.76 -7.03
N GLY A 373 -9.59 -23.78 -7.64
CA GLY A 373 -10.51 -22.86 -6.95
C GLY A 373 -9.85 -22.04 -5.84
N LYS A 374 -8.56 -21.74 -5.96
CA LYS A 374 -7.76 -21.03 -4.94
C LYS A 374 -7.23 -19.72 -5.50
N PHE A 375 -6.95 -18.78 -4.59
CA PHE A 375 -6.31 -17.49 -4.88
C PHE A 375 -7.14 -16.45 -5.66
N TYR A 376 -8.47 -16.59 -5.69
CA TYR A 376 -9.39 -15.60 -6.28
C TYR A 376 -9.08 -14.13 -5.92
N TYR A 377 -8.91 -13.83 -4.62
CA TYR A 377 -8.64 -12.45 -4.19
C TYR A 377 -7.24 -11.94 -4.59
N LEU A 378 -6.27 -12.84 -4.73
CA LEU A 378 -4.94 -12.48 -5.21
C LEU A 378 -4.98 -12.19 -6.71
N GLN A 379 -5.70 -13.02 -7.48
CA GLN A 379 -5.98 -12.75 -8.89
C GLN A 379 -6.64 -11.38 -9.08
N LEU A 380 -7.70 -11.10 -8.30
CA LEU A 380 -8.40 -9.81 -8.30
C LEU A 380 -7.44 -8.64 -8.03
N PHE A 381 -6.54 -8.78 -7.06
CA PHE A 381 -5.57 -7.75 -6.72
C PHE A 381 -4.56 -7.52 -7.86
N MET A 382 -4.02 -8.59 -8.45
CA MET A 382 -3.04 -8.50 -9.54
C MET A 382 -3.63 -7.85 -10.78
N ILE A 383 -4.83 -8.27 -11.23
CA ILE A 383 -5.49 -7.64 -12.39
C ILE A 383 -5.85 -6.18 -12.13
N SER A 384 -6.18 -5.82 -10.89
CA SER A 384 -6.47 -4.44 -10.52
C SER A 384 -5.22 -3.56 -10.60
N ILE A 385 -4.05 -4.06 -10.16
CA ILE A 385 -2.78 -3.33 -10.30
C ILE A 385 -2.50 -3.07 -11.79
N LEU A 386 -2.62 -4.10 -12.63
CA LEU A 386 -2.42 -3.97 -14.08
C LEU A 386 -3.38 -2.95 -14.69
N PHE A 387 -4.66 -3.00 -14.30
CA PHE A 387 -5.68 -2.05 -14.75
C PHE A 387 -5.33 -0.61 -14.39
N PHE A 388 -5.09 -0.31 -13.11
CA PHE A 388 -4.79 1.06 -12.68
C PHE A 388 -3.46 1.56 -13.24
N LYS A 389 -2.44 0.70 -13.38
CA LYS A 389 -1.15 1.07 -13.95
C LYS A 389 -1.29 1.51 -15.42
N LEU A 390 -1.87 0.65 -16.27
CA LEU A 390 -2.01 0.94 -17.70
C LEU A 390 -3.01 2.08 -17.96
N LEU A 391 -4.09 2.16 -17.18
CA LEU A 391 -5.04 3.28 -17.26
C LEU A 391 -4.36 4.61 -16.91
N THR A 392 -3.55 4.63 -15.86
CA THR A 392 -2.84 5.85 -15.45
C THR A 392 -1.83 6.29 -16.49
N GLU A 393 -1.07 5.35 -17.08
CA GLU A 393 -0.17 5.66 -18.19
C GLU A 393 -0.92 6.22 -19.40
N PHE A 394 -2.07 5.65 -19.73
CA PHE A 394 -2.88 6.13 -20.85
C PHE A 394 -3.37 7.56 -20.62
N ILE A 395 -3.90 7.83 -19.42
CA ILE A 395 -4.38 9.17 -19.05
C ILE A 395 -3.22 10.16 -18.99
N ASN A 396 -2.07 9.76 -18.47
CA ASN A 396 -0.88 10.62 -18.45
C ASN A 396 -0.44 11.00 -19.87
N ILE A 397 -0.41 10.06 -20.82
CA ILE A 397 -0.10 10.37 -22.23
C ILE A 397 -1.10 11.37 -22.81
N MET A 398 -2.39 11.19 -22.50
CA MET A 398 -3.44 12.07 -23.01
C MET A 398 -3.34 13.50 -22.46
N ILE A 399 -2.82 13.69 -21.25
CA ILE A 399 -2.75 15.00 -20.57
C ILE A 399 -1.38 15.67 -20.76
N HIS A 400 -0.30 14.91 -20.59
CA HIS A 400 1.09 15.40 -20.56
C HIS A 400 1.88 15.08 -21.84
N GLY A 401 1.32 14.29 -22.76
CA GLY A 401 2.02 13.84 -23.97
C GLY A 401 2.95 12.65 -23.72
N LEU A 402 3.84 12.38 -24.69
CA LEU A 402 4.63 11.14 -24.79
C LEU A 402 5.89 11.08 -23.90
N LEU A 403 6.22 12.13 -23.16
CA LEU A 403 7.59 12.37 -22.66
C LEU A 403 8.14 11.31 -21.67
N LEU A 404 7.27 10.58 -20.96
CA LEU A 404 7.66 9.61 -19.91
C LEU A 404 6.84 8.31 -19.92
N SER A 405 6.27 7.94 -21.08
CA SER A 405 5.51 6.71 -21.17
C SER A 405 6.43 5.49 -21.30
N ILE A 406 6.17 4.49 -20.47
CA ILE A 406 6.84 3.18 -20.54
C ILE A 406 6.52 2.47 -21.85
N PHE A 407 5.33 2.72 -22.41
CA PHE A 407 4.88 2.10 -23.66
C PHE A 407 4.64 3.14 -24.74
N ILE A 408 4.99 2.79 -25.96
CA ILE A 408 4.56 3.52 -27.15
C ILE A 408 3.02 3.47 -27.21
N THR A 409 2.36 4.61 -27.48
CA THR A 409 0.90 4.77 -27.39
C THR A 409 0.08 3.65 -28.06
N PRO A 410 0.40 3.22 -29.31
CA PRO A 410 -0.19 2.04 -29.93
C PRO A 410 -0.15 0.77 -29.07
N THR A 411 1.01 0.42 -28.51
CA THR A 411 1.20 -0.77 -27.66
C THR A 411 0.37 -0.66 -26.39
N LEU A 412 0.31 0.54 -25.79
CA LEU A 412 -0.50 0.79 -24.60
C LEU A 412 -1.99 0.57 -24.86
N ILE A 413 -2.52 1.07 -25.98
CA ILE A 413 -3.93 0.87 -26.37
C ILE A 413 -4.23 -0.63 -26.54
N ILE A 414 -3.33 -1.35 -27.21
CA ILE A 414 -3.47 -2.79 -27.44
C ILE A 414 -3.44 -3.58 -26.12
N MET A 415 -2.72 -3.11 -25.10
CA MET A 415 -2.71 -3.74 -23.76
C MET A 415 -3.89 -3.29 -22.88
N LEU A 416 -4.42 -2.08 -23.07
CA LEU A 416 -5.53 -1.58 -22.27
C LEU A 416 -6.82 -2.37 -22.55
N ILE A 417 -7.07 -2.73 -23.80
CA ILE A 417 -8.23 -3.55 -24.22
C ILE A 417 -8.32 -4.89 -23.46
N PRO A 418 -7.31 -5.78 -23.49
CA PRO A 418 -7.36 -7.06 -22.80
C PRO A 418 -7.43 -6.89 -21.29
N VAL A 419 -6.86 -5.84 -20.72
CA VAL A 419 -6.92 -5.57 -19.27
C VAL A 419 -8.30 -5.13 -18.83
N ILE A 420 -8.97 -4.27 -19.61
CA ILE A 420 -10.37 -3.90 -19.36
C ILE A 420 -11.27 -5.13 -19.42
N ILE A 421 -11.07 -5.99 -20.42
CA ILE A 421 -11.86 -7.22 -20.58
C ILE A 421 -11.63 -8.15 -19.39
N ALA A 422 -10.37 -8.46 -19.06
CA ALA A 422 -10.02 -9.34 -17.96
C ALA A 422 -10.51 -8.79 -16.60
N PHE A 423 -10.35 -7.48 -16.35
CA PHE A 423 -10.85 -6.85 -15.14
C PHE A 423 -12.38 -6.91 -15.04
N SER A 424 -13.09 -6.66 -16.14
CA SER A 424 -14.56 -6.73 -16.20
C SER A 424 -15.09 -8.15 -15.95
N LEU A 425 -14.41 -9.18 -16.48
CA LEU A 425 -14.73 -10.58 -16.22
C LEU A 425 -14.53 -10.93 -14.74
N GLN A 426 -13.39 -10.55 -14.15
CA GLN A 426 -13.13 -10.75 -12.73
C GLN A 426 -14.15 -10.05 -11.83
N LEU A 427 -14.63 -8.85 -12.22
CA LEU A 427 -15.66 -8.11 -11.49
C LEU A 427 -17.03 -8.81 -11.52
N LYS A 428 -17.34 -9.57 -12.58
CA LYS A 428 -18.58 -10.35 -12.69
C LYS A 428 -18.50 -11.71 -12.00
N GLU A 429 -17.32 -12.30 -11.94
CA GLU A 429 -17.10 -13.63 -11.35
C GLU A 429 -17.43 -13.65 -9.84
N LYS A 430 -18.10 -14.70 -9.36
CA LYS A 430 -18.34 -14.89 -7.92
C LYS A 430 -17.19 -15.70 -7.30
N PRO A 431 -16.69 -15.32 -6.10
CA PRO A 431 -15.57 -15.97 -5.43
C PRO A 431 -15.84 -17.43 -5.06
#